data_AF-A0A7X1TH58-F1
#
_entry.id   AF-A0A7X1TH58-F1
#
_cell.length_a   1.000
_cell.length_b   1.000
_cell.length_c   1.000
_cell.angle_alpha   90.00
_cell.angle_beta   90.00
_cell.angle_gamma   90.00
#
_symmetry.space_group_name_H-M   'P 1'
#
loop_
_entity.id
_entity.type
_entity.pdbx_description
1 polymer ?
#
loop_
_entity_poly.entity_id
_entity_poly.type
_entity_poly.pdbx_seq_one_letter_code
_entity_poly.pdbx_strand_id
1 'polypeptide(L)'
;MAPSRLNVPLNHSCEPNCKAYISDGRVFFYTLRDIKRGGELTIDYRLVIEGPRTDEVRDLYRCYCGSPNCRGNMLANERFHAA
;
A
#
# COMPACT_ATOMS: atom_id res chain seq x y z
N MET A 1 -27.67 5.36 -10.61
CA MET A 1 -27.00 5.36 -9.28
C MET A 1 -25.50 5.36 -9.53
N ALA A 2 -24.82 6.49 -9.38
CA ALA A 2 -23.36 6.50 -9.40
C ALA A 2 -22.88 5.80 -8.12
N PRO A 3 -21.99 4.79 -8.18
CA PRO A 3 -21.49 4.16 -6.98
C PRO A 3 -20.81 5.24 -6.12
N SER A 4 -21.25 5.32 -4.87
CA SER A 4 -20.69 6.16 -3.82
C SER A 4 -19.17 6.18 -3.92
N ARG A 5 -18.59 7.37 -4.15
CA ARG A 5 -17.14 7.58 -4.15
C ARG A 5 -16.59 7.09 -2.81
N LEU A 6 -15.97 5.91 -2.82
CA LEU A 6 -15.39 5.31 -1.63
C LEU A 6 -14.08 6.05 -1.32
N ASN A 7 -14.17 7.13 -0.53
CA ASN A 7 -13.00 7.77 0.07
C ASN A 7 -12.54 6.95 1.29
N VAL A 8 -12.16 5.69 1.07
CA VAL A 8 -11.57 4.86 2.12
C VAL A 8 -10.07 4.78 1.83
N PRO A 9 -9.22 5.52 2.58
CA PRO A 9 -7.80 5.27 2.52
C PRO A 9 -7.56 3.85 3.03
N LEU A 10 -7.14 2.97 2.12
CA LEU A 10 -6.72 1.61 2.47
C LEU A 10 -5.36 1.70 3.15
N ASN A 11 -5.18 1.02 4.30
CA ASN A 11 -3.90 1.00 4.99
C ASN A 11 -2.84 0.17 4.26
N HIS A 12 -1.59 0.34 4.69
CA HIS A 12 -0.49 -0.47 4.20
C HIS A 12 -0.43 -1.85 4.84
N SER A 13 -0.18 -2.89 4.04
CA SER A 13 0.39 -4.16 4.51
C SER A 13 1.52 -4.63 3.60
N CYS A 14 2.57 -5.21 4.18
CA CYS A 14 3.63 -5.88 3.44
C CYS A 14 3.14 -7.21 2.80
N GLU A 15 2.03 -7.76 3.30
CA GLU A 15 1.30 -8.88 2.70
C GLU A 15 -0.15 -8.45 2.42
N PRO A 16 -0.37 -7.57 1.42
CA PRO A 16 -1.67 -6.96 1.20
C PRO A 16 -2.70 -7.97 0.70
N ASN A 17 -3.98 -7.60 0.80
CA ASN A 17 -5.09 -8.35 0.22
C ASN A 17 -5.75 -7.64 -0.96
N CYS A 18 -5.36 -6.40 -1.26
CA CYS A 18 -5.80 -5.64 -2.43
C CYS A 18 -4.63 -5.15 -3.29
N LYS A 19 -4.91 -4.87 -4.55
CA LYS A 19 -3.99 -4.20 -5.49
C LYS A 19 -4.71 -3.06 -6.21
N ALA A 20 -4.01 -1.93 -6.37
CA ALA A 20 -4.48 -0.81 -7.17
C ALA A 20 -4.29 -1.08 -8.68
N TYR A 21 -5.27 -0.67 -9.46
CA TYR A 21 -5.24 -0.67 -10.93
C TYR A 21 -5.74 0.68 -11.43
N ILE A 22 -4.99 1.32 -12.32
CA ILE A 22 -5.34 2.63 -12.85
C ILE A 22 -5.87 2.46 -14.26
N SER A 23 -7.07 2.98 -14.53
CA SER A 23 -7.69 2.99 -15.85
C SER A 23 -8.53 4.25 -15.99
N ASP A 24 -8.38 4.92 -17.14
CA ASP A 24 -9.09 6.16 -17.48
C ASP A 24 -9.03 7.24 -16.39
N GLY A 25 -7.84 7.41 -15.78
CA GLY A 25 -7.60 8.39 -14.71
C GLY A 25 -8.24 8.04 -13.37
N ARG A 26 -8.76 6.82 -13.20
CA ARG A 26 -9.38 6.33 -11.96
C ARG A 26 -8.58 5.20 -11.35
N VAL A 27 -8.55 5.16 -10.02
CA VAL A 27 -7.96 4.06 -9.25
C VAL A 27 -9.05 3.08 -8.87
N PHE A 28 -8.86 1.82 -9.22
CA PHE A 28 -9.66 0.69 -8.81
C PHE A 28 -8.84 -0.20 -7.87
N PHE A 29 -9.50 -0.80 -6.86
CA PHE A 29 -8.88 -1.78 -6.01
C PHE A 29 -9.49 -3.16 -6.27
N TYR A 30 -8.63 -4.12 -6.57
CA TYR A 30 -9.01 -5.51 -6.77
C TYR A 30 -8.46 -6.35 -5.63
N THR A 31 -9.29 -7.26 -5.10
CA THR A 31 -8.86 -8.22 -4.10
C THR A 31 -7.96 -9.28 -4.74
N LEU A 32 -6.87 -9.62 -4.06
CA LEU A 32 -5.93 -10.69 -4.47
C LEU A 32 -6.39 -12.08 -4.00
N ARG A 33 -7.34 -12.11 -3.07
CA ARG A 33 -7.90 -13.31 -2.42
C ARG A 33 -9.25 -12.97 -1.82
N ASP A 34 -10.03 -13.98 -1.45
CA ASP A 34 -11.28 -13.78 -0.73
C ASP A 34 -11.04 -13.16 0.66
N ILE A 35 -11.91 -12.22 1.05
CA ILE A 35 -11.80 -11.48 2.31
C ILE A 35 -13.07 -11.70 3.12
N LYS A 36 -12.90 -12.16 4.36
CA LYS A 36 -14.01 -12.34 5.30
C LYS A 36 -14.62 -10.98 5.65
N ARG A 37 -15.94 -10.95 5.84
CA ARG A 37 -16.66 -9.74 6.31
C ARG A 37 -15.99 -9.19 7.58
N GLY A 38 -15.77 -7.87 7.59
CA GLY A 38 -15.10 -7.17 8.69
C GLY A 38 -13.57 -7.23 8.62
N GLY A 39 -12.97 -7.96 7.67
CA GLY A 39 -11.54 -7.92 7.42
C GLY A 39 -11.11 -6.57 6.85
N GLU A 40 -9.98 -6.06 7.33
CA GLU A 40 -9.39 -4.83 6.82
C GLU A 40 -8.87 -5.02 5.38
N LEU A 41 -9.12 -4.03 4.52
CA LEU A 41 -8.60 -3.98 3.16
C LEU A 41 -7.26 -3.23 3.16
N THR A 42 -6.22 -3.83 2.58
CA THR A 42 -4.84 -3.30 2.64
C THR A 42 -4.14 -3.38 1.28
N ILE A 43 -3.22 -2.43 1.03
CA ILE A 43 -2.41 -2.35 -0.19
C ILE A 43 -0.92 -2.21 0.13
N ASP A 44 -0.05 -2.54 -0.83
CA ASP A 44 1.37 -2.20 -0.75
C ASP A 44 1.59 -0.78 -1.27
N TYR A 45 1.91 0.18 -0.39
CA TYR A 45 2.03 1.60 -0.76
C TYR A 45 3.20 1.88 -1.69
N ARG A 46 4.31 1.14 -1.54
CA ARG A 46 5.57 1.37 -2.28
C ARG A 46 5.91 2.86 -2.39
N LEU A 47 6.00 3.55 -1.25
CA LEU A 47 6.26 4.98 -1.24
C LEU A 47 7.64 5.27 -1.85
N VAL A 48 7.65 6.04 -2.93
CA VAL A 48 8.86 6.60 -3.53
C VAL A 48 9.09 7.96 -2.88
N ILE A 49 10.32 8.18 -2.42
CA ILE A 49 10.75 9.41 -1.79
C ILE A 49 11.95 9.96 -2.55
N GLU A 50 12.11 11.28 -2.52
CA GLU A 50 13.31 11.94 -3.00
C GLU A 50 14.37 11.99 -1.89
N GLY A 51 15.64 11.91 -2.27
CA GLY A 51 16.76 12.00 -1.33
C GLY A 51 17.20 10.65 -0.71
N PRO A 52 18.18 10.70 0.22
CA PRO A 52 18.78 9.50 0.80
C PRO A 52 17.83 8.75 1.73
N ARG A 53 17.92 7.42 1.73
CA ARG A 53 17.17 6.53 2.62
C ARG A 53 17.92 6.30 3.92
N THR A 54 18.00 7.34 4.74
CA THR A 54 18.61 7.25 6.08
C THR A 54 17.72 6.46 7.03
N ASP A 55 18.26 6.06 8.18
CA ASP A 55 17.51 5.32 9.19
C ASP A 55 16.39 6.18 9.81
N GLU A 56 16.61 7.49 9.95
CA GLU A 56 15.59 8.44 10.39
C GLU A 56 14.42 8.51 9.41
N VAL A 57 14.72 8.50 8.10
CA VAL A 57 13.68 8.47 7.07
C VAL A 57 12.92 7.14 7.10
N ARG A 58 13.62 6.01 7.25
CA ARG A 58 12.95 4.70 7.39
C ARG A 58 12.05 4.66 8.61
N ASP A 59 12.45 5.30 9.72
CA ASP A 59 11.66 5.40 10.94
C ASP A 59 10.43 6.30 10.79
N LEU A 60 10.55 7.42 10.07
CA LEU A 60 9.42 8.28 9.75
C LEU A 60 8.32 7.55 8.96
N TYR A 61 8.72 6.61 8.09
CA TYR A 61 7.81 5.76 7.31
C TYR A 61 7.64 4.35 7.90
N ARG A 62 7.87 4.18 9.21
CA ARG A 62 7.79 2.89 9.89
C ARG A 62 6.45 2.20 9.64
N CYS A 63 6.52 0.89 9.42
CA CYS A 63 5.36 0.04 9.14
C CYS A 63 4.92 -0.71 10.39
N TYR A 64 3.61 -0.72 10.65
CA TYR A 64 2.97 -1.43 11.76
C TYR A 64 1.95 -2.47 11.31
N CYS A 65 2.07 -3.00 10.08
CA CYS A 65 1.05 -3.87 9.48
C CYS A 65 0.89 -5.25 10.15
N GLY A 66 1.79 -5.64 11.07
CA GLY A 66 1.71 -6.91 11.79
C GLY A 66 2.02 -8.18 10.99
N SER A 67 2.33 -8.06 9.69
CA SER A 67 2.75 -9.20 8.86
C SER A 67 4.05 -9.83 9.39
N PRO A 68 4.17 -11.18 9.43
CA PRO A 68 5.42 -11.86 9.76
C PRO A 68 6.56 -11.54 8.77
N ASN A 69 6.21 -11.12 7.56
CA ASN A 69 7.14 -10.72 6.50
C ASN A 69 7.22 -9.18 6.35
N CYS A 70 6.98 -8.44 7.43
CA CYS A 70 7.02 -6.97 7.42
C CYS A 70 8.43 -6.46 7.04
N ARG A 71 8.49 -5.50 6.11
CA ARG A 71 9.73 -4.83 5.68
C ARG A 71 10.25 -3.78 6.67
N GLY A 72 9.49 -3.48 7.72
CA GLY A 72 9.80 -2.47 8.74
C GLY A 72 9.43 -1.03 8.37
N ASN A 73 9.25 -0.70 7.09
CA ASN A 73 8.79 0.61 6.62
C ASN A 73 7.95 0.50 5.33
N MET A 74 7.28 1.60 4.95
CA MET A 74 6.34 1.67 3.82
C MET A 74 6.99 2.05 2.48
N LEU A 75 8.32 2.20 2.43
CA LEU A 75 9.03 2.66 1.25
C LEU A 75 9.09 1.57 0.16
N ALA A 76 9.15 1.98 -1.10
CA ALA A 76 9.41 1.08 -2.22
C ALA A 76 10.79 0.43 -2.10
N ASN A 77 10.95 -0.82 -2.56
CA ASN A 77 12.27 -1.46 -2.59
C ASN A 77 13.22 -0.72 -3.54
N GLU A 78 14.54 -0.79 -3.32
CA GLU A 78 15.57 -0.07 -4.12
C GLU A 78 15.54 -0.37 -5.63
N ARG A 79 14.93 -1.49 -6.03
CA ARG A 79 14.76 -1.87 -7.44
C ARG A 79 13.63 -1.13 -8.16
N PHE A 80 12.83 -0.34 -7.46
CA PHE A 80 11.84 0.55 -8.06
C PHE A 80 12.49 1.91 -8.32
N HIS A 81 13.34 1.99 -9.34
CA HIS A 81 13.50 3.25 -10.05
C HIS A 81 12.29 3.37 -10.97
N ALA A 82 11.50 4.44 -10.81
CA ALA A 82 10.57 4.83 -11.84
C ALA A 82 11.37 4.94 -13.14
N ALA A 83 11.03 4.10 -14.12
CA ALA A 83 11.52 4.29 -15.48
C ALA A 83 11.04 5.64 -16.01
#